data_AF-A0A8E0MER0-F1
#
_entry.id   AF-A0A8E0MER0-F1
#
_cell.length_a   1.000
_cell.length_b   1.000
_cell.length_c   1.000
_cell.angle_alpha   90.00
_cell.angle_beta   90.00
_cell.angle_gamma   90.00
#
_symmetry.space_group_name_H-M   'P 1'
#
loop_
_entity.id
_entity.type
_entity.pdbx_description
1 polymer ?
#
loop_
_entity_poly.entity_id
_entity_poly.type
_entity_poly.pdbx_seq_one_letter_code
_entity_poly.pdbx_strand_id
1 'polypeptide(L)'
;MSHKNLGWQAQTAAFLLSQNLFVFGSSTVFYAVLWDIALKTSSGAWMTYVSLATALPAILISLTAGVLADRYNRKMLIVLSAAVVTLLTLLVASIFAFMTQDLWLLLVIAVIRSFGNGLENPAANALLPQLVPAKHLTRVNGYNQILMAAMLVMSPLLAGYILSDLGIFWIFVVDALSAALAILFLSVVHVPTPSASHDRAAKRADGILAGLQYVRRTPILLAFMLFTGLAFILVAPSSQLSTLYVNRTFGSEV
;
A
#
# COMPACT_ATOMS: atom_id res chain seq x y z
N MET A 1 -1.36 -36.07 1.62
CA MET A 1 -2.69 -35.43 1.55
C MET A 1 -2.80 -34.70 0.22
N SER A 2 -3.79 -35.07 -0.59
CA SER A 2 -3.96 -34.58 -1.98
C SER A 2 -4.36 -33.11 -1.97
N HIS A 3 -3.47 -32.21 -2.39
CA HIS A 3 -3.83 -30.82 -2.67
C HIS A 3 -4.76 -30.82 -3.89
N LYS A 4 -6.09 -30.81 -3.66
CA LYS A 4 -7.05 -30.41 -4.69
C LYS A 4 -6.68 -28.98 -5.09
N ASN A 5 -6.05 -28.82 -6.25
CA ASN A 5 -5.74 -27.52 -6.81
C ASN A 5 -7.06 -26.75 -6.96
N LEU A 6 -7.22 -25.66 -6.20
CA LEU A 6 -8.36 -24.77 -6.36
C LEU A 6 -8.44 -24.31 -7.81
N GLY A 7 -9.65 -24.23 -8.37
CA GLY A 7 -9.85 -23.63 -9.69
C GLY A 7 -9.38 -22.17 -9.73
N TRP A 8 -8.99 -21.68 -10.90
CA TRP A 8 -8.45 -20.33 -11.09
C TRP A 8 -9.37 -19.24 -10.50
N GLN A 9 -10.69 -19.42 -10.56
CA GLN A 9 -11.68 -18.52 -9.97
C GLN A 9 -11.53 -18.41 -8.45
N ALA A 10 -11.40 -19.56 -7.76
CA ALA A 10 -11.28 -19.59 -6.31
C ALA A 10 -9.91 -19.09 -5.84
N GLN A 11 -8.84 -19.37 -6.60
CA GLN A 11 -7.51 -18.78 -6.34
C GLN A 11 -7.53 -17.25 -6.52
N THR A 12 -8.19 -16.78 -7.58
CA THR A 12 -8.35 -15.34 -7.84
C THR A 12 -9.16 -14.68 -6.75
N ALA A 13 -10.27 -15.28 -6.32
CA ALA A 13 -11.10 -14.76 -5.24
C ALA A 13 -10.31 -14.67 -3.92
N ALA A 14 -9.58 -15.73 -3.55
CA ALA A 14 -8.73 -15.72 -2.36
C ALA A 14 -7.61 -14.65 -2.46
N PHE A 15 -7.00 -14.49 -3.63
CA PHE A 15 -6.01 -13.43 -3.86
C PHE A 15 -6.62 -12.03 -3.75
N LEU A 16 -7.77 -11.78 -4.35
CA LEU A 16 -8.45 -10.49 -4.28
C LEU A 16 -8.90 -10.16 -2.86
N LEU A 17 -9.44 -11.14 -2.11
CA LEU A 17 -9.80 -10.97 -0.70
C LEU A 17 -8.57 -10.63 0.14
N SER A 18 -7.47 -11.36 -0.07
CA SER A 18 -6.20 -11.07 0.59
C SER A 18 -5.74 -9.63 0.35
N GLN A 19 -5.66 -9.22 -0.92
CA GLN A 19 -5.23 -7.89 -1.30
C GLN A 19 -6.13 -6.79 -0.74
N ASN A 20 -7.45 -6.95 -0.86
CA ASN A 20 -8.37 -5.92 -0.40
C ASN A 20 -8.43 -5.83 1.13
N LEU A 21 -8.28 -6.94 1.86
CA LEU A 21 -8.16 -6.91 3.32
C LEU A 21 -6.89 -6.18 3.77
N PHE A 22 -5.77 -6.43 3.11
CA PHE A 22 -4.52 -5.74 3.42
C PHE A 22 -4.59 -4.24 3.10
N VAL A 23 -5.15 -3.89 1.94
CA VAL A 23 -5.38 -2.50 1.54
C VAL A 23 -6.32 -1.81 2.53
N PHE A 24 -7.37 -2.49 2.98
CA PHE A 24 -8.32 -1.94 3.96
C PHE A 24 -7.63 -1.54 5.27
N GLY A 25 -6.86 -2.44 5.89
CA GLY A 25 -6.11 -2.12 7.11
C GLY A 25 -5.14 -0.96 6.88
N SER A 26 -4.40 -1.03 5.77
CA SER A 26 -3.43 0.00 5.39
C SER A 26 -4.02 1.37 5.17
N SER A 27 -5.13 1.45 4.45
CA SER A 27 -5.85 2.70 4.22
C SER A 27 -6.46 3.22 5.50
N THR A 28 -6.98 2.35 6.38
CA THR A 28 -7.52 2.76 7.69
C THR A 28 -6.44 3.41 8.55
N VAL A 29 -5.24 2.81 8.64
CA VAL A 29 -4.10 3.40 9.34
C VAL A 29 -3.67 4.72 8.70
N PHE A 30 -3.62 4.79 7.37
CA PHE A 30 -3.26 6.02 6.65
C PHE A 30 -4.20 7.18 7.02
N TYR A 31 -5.52 6.99 6.95
CA TYR A 31 -6.48 8.02 7.31
C TYR A 31 -6.42 8.38 8.80
N ALA A 32 -6.25 7.39 9.67
CA ALA A 32 -6.10 7.62 11.10
C ALA A 32 -4.90 8.48 11.46
N VAL A 33 -3.72 8.16 10.91
CA VAL A 33 -2.49 8.94 11.11
C VAL A 33 -2.65 10.35 10.56
N LEU A 34 -3.25 10.48 9.36
CA LEU A 34 -3.49 11.78 8.74
C LEU A 34 -4.41 12.65 9.60
N TRP A 35 -5.51 12.09 10.11
CA TRP A 35 -6.45 12.83 10.94
C TRP A 35 -5.92 13.11 12.35
N ASP A 36 -5.27 12.16 13.02
CA ASP A 36 -4.71 12.39 14.35
C ASP A 36 -3.69 13.54 14.33
N ILE A 37 -2.83 13.61 13.31
CA ILE A 37 -1.88 14.71 13.12
C ILE A 37 -2.61 16.01 12.78
N ALA A 38 -3.61 15.96 11.88
CA ALA A 38 -4.38 17.15 11.48
C ALA A 38 -5.13 17.77 12.67
N LEU A 39 -5.76 16.94 13.51
CA LEU A 39 -6.53 17.35 14.68
C LEU A 39 -5.63 17.89 15.80
N LYS A 40 -4.48 17.26 16.05
CA LYS A 40 -3.55 17.69 17.11
C LYS A 40 -2.74 18.93 16.76
N THR A 41 -2.40 19.13 15.48
CA THR A 41 -1.45 20.18 15.08
C THR A 41 -2.08 21.35 14.34
N SER A 42 -3.18 21.12 13.60
CA SER A 42 -3.79 22.11 12.70
C SER A 42 -2.78 22.82 11.77
N SER A 43 -1.66 22.15 11.45
CA SER A 43 -0.49 22.74 10.80
C SER A 43 -0.24 22.16 9.42
N GLY A 44 -0.15 23.02 8.41
CA GLY A 44 0.18 22.61 7.04
C GLY A 44 1.58 22.01 6.90
N ALA A 45 2.52 22.37 7.78
CA ALA A 45 3.87 21.80 7.78
C ALA A 45 3.84 20.31 8.17
N TRP A 46 3.09 19.96 9.22
CA TRP A 46 2.90 18.57 9.64
C TRP A 46 2.18 17.74 8.58
N MET A 47 1.16 18.31 7.93
CA MET A 47 0.51 17.66 6.79
C MET A 47 1.51 17.36 5.68
N THR A 48 2.40 18.31 5.35
CA THR A 48 3.45 18.12 4.34
C THR A 48 4.42 17.01 4.73
N TYR A 49 4.84 16.93 6.00
CA TYR A 49 5.72 15.85 6.47
C TYR A 49 5.06 14.47 6.33
N VAL A 50 3.77 14.35 6.64
CA VAL A 50 3.02 13.10 6.42
C VAL A 50 2.93 12.76 4.93
N SER A 51 2.67 13.74 4.06
CA SER A 51 2.64 13.52 2.60
C SER A 51 3.99 12.98 2.10
N LEU A 52 5.09 13.59 2.54
CA LEU A 52 6.44 13.18 2.14
C LEU A 52 6.80 11.81 2.70
N ALA A 53 6.47 11.54 3.96
CA ALA A 53 6.71 10.25 4.61
C ALA A 53 5.94 9.09 3.94
N THR A 54 4.77 9.37 3.37
CA THR A 54 3.95 8.37 2.69
C THR A 54 4.31 8.18 1.21
N ALA A 55 4.74 9.25 0.51
CA ALA A 55 5.05 9.19 -0.92
C ALA A 55 6.51 8.84 -1.24
N LEU A 56 7.48 9.50 -0.59
CA LEU A 56 8.89 9.39 -0.97
C LEU A 56 9.46 7.96 -0.82
N PRO A 57 9.27 7.26 0.31
CA PRO A 57 9.87 5.93 0.48
C PRO A 57 9.31 4.92 -0.54
N ALA A 58 8.01 4.97 -0.81
CA ALA A 58 7.34 4.14 -1.80
C ALA A 58 7.94 4.35 -3.20
N ILE A 59 8.18 5.60 -3.61
CA ILE A 59 8.80 5.91 -4.90
C ILE A 59 10.20 5.31 -4.97
N LEU A 60 11.03 5.54 -3.95
CA LEU A 60 12.41 5.06 -3.92
C LEU A 60 12.49 3.52 -3.99
N ILE A 61 11.66 2.83 -3.20
CA ILE A 61 11.68 1.37 -3.17
C ILE A 61 11.03 0.76 -4.41
N SER A 62 9.99 1.38 -4.99
CA SER A 62 9.25 0.83 -6.13
C SER A 62 10.12 0.54 -7.35
N LEU A 63 11.15 1.37 -7.59
CA LEU A 63 12.13 1.18 -8.66
C LEU A 63 12.89 -0.14 -8.51
N THR A 64 13.24 -0.50 -7.28
CA THR A 64 13.93 -1.76 -6.97
C THR A 64 12.96 -2.92 -6.79
N ALA A 65 11.76 -2.65 -6.29
CA ALA A 65 10.74 -3.65 -5.96
C ALA A 65 10.34 -4.49 -7.18
N GLY A 66 10.30 -3.90 -8.39
CA GLY A 66 10.04 -4.65 -9.62
C GLY A 66 11.11 -5.73 -9.88
N VAL A 67 12.39 -5.43 -9.67
CA VAL A 67 13.49 -6.40 -9.81
C VAL A 67 13.44 -7.46 -8.71
N LEU A 68 13.12 -7.06 -7.48
CA LEU A 68 12.89 -8.03 -6.39
C LEU A 68 11.72 -8.96 -6.71
N ALA A 69 10.59 -8.44 -7.19
CA ALA A 69 9.41 -9.21 -7.57
C ALA A 69 9.64 -10.16 -8.75
N ASP A 70 10.64 -9.88 -9.59
CA ASP A 70 11.08 -10.75 -10.66
C ASP A 70 12.07 -11.83 -10.20
N ARG A 71 12.90 -11.52 -9.19
CA ARG A 71 13.95 -12.42 -8.70
C ARG A 71 13.44 -13.42 -7.65
N TYR A 72 12.52 -12.99 -6.80
CA TYR A 72 12.01 -13.77 -5.68
C TYR A 72 10.56 -14.21 -5.92
N ASN A 73 10.11 -15.18 -5.12
CA ASN A 73 8.70 -15.58 -5.14
C ASN A 73 7.81 -14.42 -4.70
N ARG A 74 6.95 -13.94 -5.60
CA ARG A 74 6.03 -12.81 -5.38
C ARG A 74 5.12 -13.03 -4.18
N LYS A 75 4.60 -14.26 -4.00
CA LYS A 75 3.79 -14.61 -2.83
C LYS A 75 4.58 -14.40 -1.54
N MET A 76 5.84 -14.83 -1.51
CA MET A 76 6.69 -14.71 -0.34
C MET A 76 7.03 -13.25 -0.04
N LEU A 77 7.30 -12.44 -1.08
CA LEU A 77 7.52 -11.01 -0.92
C LEU A 77 6.30 -10.29 -0.33
N ILE A 78 5.10 -10.59 -0.82
CA ILE A 78 3.85 -10.00 -0.30
C ILE A 78 3.67 -10.39 1.16
N VAL A 79 3.78 -11.68 1.50
CA VAL A 79 3.59 -12.16 2.89
C VAL A 79 4.63 -11.58 3.84
N LEU A 80 5.91 -11.58 3.47
CA LEU A 80 6.97 -11.04 4.33
C LEU A 80 6.83 -9.53 4.51
N SER A 81 6.57 -8.81 3.42
CA SER A 81 6.33 -7.37 3.46
C SER A 81 5.18 -7.04 4.41
N ALA A 82 4.02 -7.67 4.21
CA ALA A 82 2.84 -7.48 5.05
C ALA A 82 3.14 -7.79 6.52
N ALA A 83 3.73 -8.96 6.82
CA ALA A 83 4.03 -9.35 8.18
C ALA A 83 5.01 -8.39 8.88
N VAL A 84 6.10 -8.02 8.21
CA VAL A 84 7.13 -7.13 8.78
C VAL A 84 6.55 -5.73 9.00
N VAL A 85 5.86 -5.17 8.02
CA VAL A 85 5.25 -3.83 8.11
C VAL A 85 4.27 -3.80 9.26
N THR A 86 3.33 -4.74 9.32
CA THR A 86 2.31 -4.80 10.37
C THR A 86 2.93 -4.95 11.75
N LEU A 87 3.90 -5.86 11.93
CA LEU A 87 4.56 -6.07 13.23
C LEU A 87 5.33 -4.82 13.68
N LEU A 88 6.09 -4.20 12.77
CA LEU A 88 6.83 -2.99 13.08
C LEU A 88 5.90 -1.81 13.39
N THR A 89 4.82 -1.63 12.62
CA THR A 89 3.87 -0.55 12.90
C THR A 89 3.12 -0.78 14.20
N LEU A 90 2.78 -2.02 14.54
CA LEU A 90 2.12 -2.35 15.81
C LEU A 90 3.07 -2.12 16.99
N LEU A 91 4.36 -2.44 16.84
CA LEU A 91 5.39 -2.14 17.83
C LEU A 91 5.52 -0.63 18.06
N VAL A 92 5.68 0.16 17.00
CA VAL A 92 5.80 1.61 17.09
C VAL A 92 4.51 2.23 17.64
N ALA A 93 3.34 1.72 17.25
CA ALA A 93 2.05 2.14 17.80
C ALA A 93 1.90 1.82 19.29
N SER A 94 2.46 0.70 19.76
CA SER A 94 2.48 0.35 21.18
C SER A 94 3.35 1.33 21.97
N ILE A 95 4.52 1.70 21.43
CA ILE A 95 5.38 2.74 22.03
C ILE A 95 4.64 4.07 22.08
N PHE A 96 3.94 4.43 20.99
CA PHE A 96 3.15 5.65 20.93
C PHE A 96 2.02 5.68 21.97
N ALA A 97 1.33 4.55 22.16
CA ALA A 97 0.18 4.46 23.06
C ALA A 97 0.57 4.41 24.55
N PHE A 98 1.65 3.70 24.89
CA PHE A 98 1.97 3.37 26.28
C PHE A 98 3.20 4.08 26.85
N MET A 99 4.07 4.66 26.02
CA MET A 99 5.32 5.30 26.48
C MET A 99 5.37 6.80 26.18
N THR A 100 5.03 7.21 24.95
CA THR A 100 5.13 8.63 24.55
C THR A 100 4.17 8.95 23.40
N GLN A 101 3.43 10.05 23.47
CA GLN A 101 2.53 10.49 22.40
C GLN A 101 3.22 11.39 21.37
N ASP A 102 4.47 11.10 21.05
CA ASP A 102 5.26 11.88 20.10
C ASP A 102 4.79 11.66 18.64
N LEU A 103 4.40 12.74 17.97
CA LEU A 103 3.95 12.74 16.58
C LEU A 103 5.03 12.26 15.60
N TRP A 104 6.31 12.34 15.95
CA TRP A 104 7.38 11.77 15.14
C TRP A 104 7.24 10.26 14.95
N LEU A 105 6.69 9.54 15.94
CA LEU A 105 6.44 8.10 15.82
C LEU A 105 5.38 7.78 14.76
N LEU A 106 4.40 8.66 14.58
CA LEU A 106 3.40 8.51 13.52
C LEU A 106 4.02 8.71 12.12
N LEU A 107 5.01 9.60 11.99
CA LEU A 107 5.79 9.72 10.76
C LEU A 107 6.66 8.48 10.50
N VAL A 108 7.26 7.89 11.54
CA VAL A 108 8.01 6.62 11.42
C VAL A 108 7.09 5.51 10.92
N ILE A 109 5.88 5.40 11.47
CA ILE A 109 4.85 4.46 10.98
C ILE A 109 4.56 4.72 9.50
N ALA A 110 4.31 5.97 9.11
CA ALA A 110 4.04 6.33 7.71
C ALA A 110 5.17 5.89 6.76
N VAL A 111 6.43 6.08 7.17
CA VAL A 111 7.61 5.65 6.39
C VAL A 111 7.67 4.13 6.27
N ILE A 112 7.52 3.39 7.37
CA ILE A 112 7.53 1.91 7.36
C ILE A 112 6.47 1.37 6.40
N ARG A 113 5.25 1.91 6.48
CA ARG A 113 4.15 1.52 5.58
C ARG A 113 4.43 1.89 4.12
N SER A 114 5.04 3.04 3.89
CA SER A 114 5.40 3.49 2.55
C SER A 114 6.38 2.51 1.86
N PHE A 115 7.37 2.01 2.60
CA PHE A 115 8.25 0.94 2.10
C PHE A 115 7.48 -0.34 1.76
N GLY A 116 6.59 -0.77 2.65
CA GLY A 116 5.72 -1.94 2.44
C GLY A 116 4.89 -1.85 1.17
N ASN A 117 4.17 -0.74 1.00
CA ASN A 117 3.33 -0.47 -0.16
C ASN A 117 4.15 -0.44 -1.47
N GLY A 118 5.36 0.13 -1.44
CA GLY A 118 6.22 0.18 -2.61
C GLY A 118 6.75 -1.19 -3.04
N LEU A 119 6.84 -2.17 -2.12
CA LEU A 119 7.21 -3.54 -2.43
C LEU A 119 6.01 -4.40 -2.86
N GLU A 120 4.88 -4.23 -2.19
CA GLU A 120 3.70 -5.06 -2.39
C GLU A 120 2.96 -4.75 -3.69
N ASN A 121 2.70 -3.48 -4.00
CA ASN A 121 1.98 -3.09 -5.21
C ASN A 121 2.53 -3.72 -6.50
N PRO A 122 3.84 -3.64 -6.82
CA PRO A 122 4.37 -4.29 -8.02
C PRO A 122 4.30 -5.81 -7.95
N ALA A 123 4.49 -6.42 -6.78
CA ALA A 123 4.38 -7.87 -6.62
C ALA A 123 2.95 -8.37 -6.84
N ALA A 124 1.95 -7.66 -6.29
CA ALA A 124 0.52 -7.97 -6.41
C ALA A 124 0.01 -7.79 -7.85
N ASN A 125 0.32 -6.64 -8.47
CA ASN A 125 -0.07 -6.34 -9.86
C ASN A 125 0.51 -7.36 -10.85
N ALA A 126 1.71 -7.86 -10.55
CA ALA A 126 2.36 -8.82 -11.42
C ALA A 126 1.92 -10.27 -11.13
N LEU A 127 1.29 -10.54 -9.98
CA LEU A 127 0.75 -11.85 -9.61
C LEU A 127 -0.65 -12.11 -10.20
N LEU A 128 -1.51 -11.09 -10.25
CA LEU A 128 -2.89 -11.22 -10.75
C LEU A 128 -2.97 -11.84 -12.17
N PRO A 129 -2.14 -11.44 -13.16
CA PRO A 129 -2.16 -12.01 -14.50
C PRO A 129 -1.74 -13.49 -14.56
N GLN A 130 -1.07 -14.01 -13.52
CA GLN A 130 -0.66 -15.41 -13.45
C GLN A 130 -1.79 -16.32 -12.96
N LEU A 131 -2.75 -15.76 -12.23
CA LEU A 131 -3.87 -16.51 -11.63
C LEU A 131 -5.10 -16.54 -12.54
N VAL A 132 -5.22 -15.58 -13.46
CA VAL A 132 -6.43 -15.36 -14.25
C VAL A 132 -6.14 -15.58 -15.74
N PRO A 133 -6.95 -16.38 -16.45
CA PRO A 133 -6.85 -16.51 -17.90
C PRO A 133 -7.01 -15.15 -18.60
N ALA A 134 -6.20 -14.87 -19.62
CA ALA A 134 -6.15 -13.57 -20.29
C ALA A 134 -7.53 -13.00 -20.70
N LYS A 135 -8.42 -13.87 -21.20
CA LYS A 135 -9.81 -13.54 -21.58
C LYS A 135 -10.68 -12.97 -20.46
N HIS A 136 -10.32 -13.19 -19.19
CA HIS A 136 -11.07 -12.75 -18.02
C HIS A 136 -10.37 -11.64 -17.23
N LEU A 137 -9.14 -11.26 -17.60
CA LEU A 137 -8.35 -10.27 -16.86
C LEU A 137 -9.06 -8.93 -16.73
N THR A 138 -9.63 -8.40 -17.81
CA THR A 138 -10.36 -7.12 -17.77
C THR A 138 -11.54 -7.17 -16.81
N ARG A 139 -12.30 -8.27 -16.83
CA ARG A 139 -13.46 -8.46 -15.94
C ARG A 139 -13.04 -8.57 -14.48
N VAL A 140 -11.96 -9.30 -14.19
CA VAL A 140 -11.42 -9.43 -12.83
C VAL A 140 -10.86 -8.10 -12.32
N ASN A 141 -10.17 -7.34 -13.17
CA ASN A 141 -9.74 -5.98 -12.83
C ASN A 141 -10.94 -5.09 -12.51
N GLY A 142 -12.03 -5.18 -13.28
CA GLY A 142 -13.28 -4.47 -12.96
C GLY A 142 -13.80 -4.78 -11.55
N TYR A 143 -13.80 -6.06 -11.14
CA TYR A 143 -14.17 -6.44 -9.78
C TYR A 143 -13.20 -5.89 -8.73
N ASN A 144 -11.89 -5.94 -9.00
CA ASN A 144 -10.91 -5.36 -8.08
C ASN A 144 -11.11 -3.85 -7.92
N GLN A 145 -11.41 -3.11 -8.99
CA GLN A 145 -11.70 -1.67 -8.91
C GLN A 145 -12.95 -1.38 -8.06
N ILE A 146 -14.00 -2.19 -8.14
CA ILE A 146 -15.19 -2.05 -7.29
C ILE A 146 -14.83 -2.28 -5.82
N LEU A 147 -14.03 -3.33 -5.52
CA LEU A 147 -13.58 -3.60 -4.16
C LEU A 147 -12.72 -2.46 -3.61
N MET A 148 -11.77 -1.94 -4.40
CA MET A 148 -10.94 -0.81 -4.01
C MET A 148 -11.77 0.46 -3.77
N ALA A 149 -12.79 0.72 -4.61
CA ALA A 149 -13.70 1.85 -4.41
C ALA A 149 -14.51 1.70 -3.11
N ALA A 150 -14.94 0.48 -2.77
CA ALA A 150 -15.57 0.23 -1.49
C ALA A 150 -14.61 0.49 -0.32
N MET A 151 -13.36 0.00 -0.41
CA MET A 151 -12.35 0.25 0.63
C MET A 151 -12.04 1.74 0.80
N LEU A 152 -12.05 2.53 -0.28
CA LEU A 152 -11.84 3.97 -0.24
C LEU A 152 -12.87 4.70 0.64
N VAL A 153 -14.10 4.20 0.71
CA VAL A 153 -15.17 4.78 1.55
C VAL A 153 -15.16 4.16 2.94
N MET A 154 -15.00 2.85 3.04
CA MET A 154 -15.08 2.12 4.31
C MET A 154 -13.90 2.43 5.25
N SER A 155 -12.70 2.60 4.70
CA SER A 155 -11.48 2.84 5.50
C SER A 155 -11.51 4.16 6.28
N PRO A 156 -11.80 5.34 5.68
CA PRO A 156 -11.93 6.57 6.44
C PRO A 156 -13.11 6.52 7.41
N LEU A 157 -14.24 5.92 7.03
CA LEU A 157 -15.38 5.79 7.95
C LEU A 157 -14.99 5.01 9.21
N LEU A 158 -14.30 3.88 9.05
CA LEU A 158 -13.83 3.08 10.17
C LEU A 158 -12.74 3.79 10.97
N ALA A 159 -11.79 4.45 10.30
CA ALA A 159 -10.73 5.19 10.96
C ALA A 159 -11.30 6.30 11.85
N GLY A 160 -12.31 7.05 11.37
CA GLY A 160 -12.94 8.12 12.13
C GLY A 160 -13.68 7.59 13.36
N TYR A 161 -14.48 6.54 13.16
CA TYR A 161 -15.21 5.89 14.25
C TYR A 161 -14.29 5.36 15.35
N ILE A 162 -13.26 4.59 15.00
CA ILE A 162 -12.33 4.03 15.98
C ILE A 162 -11.50 5.14 16.65
N LEU A 163 -11.05 6.14 15.89
CA LEU A 163 -10.23 7.22 16.42
C LEU A 163 -10.98 8.01 17.50
N SER A 164 -12.28 8.28 17.29
CA SER A 164 -13.11 9.03 18.24
C SER A 164 -13.44 8.24 19.51
N ASP A 165 -13.81 6.96 19.39
CA ASP A 165 -14.34 6.20 20.53
C ASP A 165 -13.29 5.38 21.29
N LEU A 166 -12.29 4.86 20.57
CA LEU A 166 -11.34 3.87 21.09
C LEU A 166 -9.89 4.40 21.08
N GLY A 167 -9.60 5.39 20.23
CA GLY A 167 -8.28 5.96 20.04
C GLY A 167 -7.42 5.23 19.00
N ILE A 168 -6.32 5.88 18.60
CA ILE A 168 -5.52 5.45 17.44
C ILE A 168 -4.88 4.06 17.58
N PHE A 169 -4.60 3.60 18.80
CA PHE A 169 -3.99 2.29 19.04
C PHE A 169 -4.81 1.13 18.46
N TRP A 170 -6.14 1.18 18.63
CA TRP A 170 -7.04 0.13 18.14
C TRP A 170 -7.10 0.04 16.62
N ILE A 171 -6.75 1.11 15.91
CA ILE A 171 -6.66 1.12 14.45
C ILE A 171 -5.49 0.24 13.99
N PHE A 172 -4.38 0.25 14.71
CA PHE A 172 -3.24 -0.63 14.44
C PHE A 172 -3.54 -2.09 14.78
N VAL A 173 -4.38 -2.35 15.78
CA VAL A 173 -4.87 -3.71 16.09
C VAL A 173 -5.76 -4.23 14.97
N VAL A 174 -6.70 -3.40 14.47
CA VAL A 174 -7.54 -3.75 13.32
C VAL A 174 -6.71 -4.01 12.07
N ASP A 175 -5.70 -3.16 11.79
CA ASP A 175 -4.74 -3.40 10.71
C ASP A 175 -4.04 -4.75 10.88
N ALA A 176 -3.56 -5.07 12.08
CA ALA A 176 -2.90 -6.35 12.34
C ALA A 176 -3.80 -7.56 12.12
N LEU A 177 -5.07 -7.48 12.54
CA LEU A 177 -6.07 -8.52 12.27
C LEU A 177 -6.36 -8.65 10.77
N SER A 178 -6.52 -7.53 10.06
CA SER A 178 -6.77 -7.52 8.63
C SER A 178 -5.59 -8.11 7.83
N ALA A 179 -4.35 -7.80 8.22
CA ALA A 179 -3.15 -8.35 7.62
C ALA A 179 -2.99 -9.85 7.91
N ALA A 180 -3.30 -10.31 9.13
CA ALA A 180 -3.30 -11.73 9.47
C ALA A 180 -4.31 -12.51 8.62
N LEU A 181 -5.53 -11.98 8.45
CA LEU A 181 -6.54 -12.56 7.56
C LEU A 181 -6.08 -12.53 6.10
N ALA A 182 -5.47 -11.43 5.64
CA ALA A 182 -4.93 -11.32 4.29
C ALA A 182 -3.87 -12.39 4.00
N ILE A 183 -2.93 -12.60 4.94
CA ILE A 183 -1.90 -13.64 4.85
C ILE A 183 -2.53 -15.04 4.83
N LEU A 184 -3.56 -15.27 5.67
CA LEU A 184 -4.30 -16.54 5.69
C LEU A 184 -4.96 -16.84 4.33
N PHE A 185 -5.66 -15.88 3.73
CA PHE A 185 -6.25 -16.05 2.40
C PHE A 185 -5.19 -16.29 1.33
N LEU A 186 -4.08 -15.55 1.38
CA LEU A 186 -2.98 -15.73 0.42
C LEU A 186 -2.29 -17.09 0.56
N SER A 187 -2.26 -17.66 1.77
CA SER A 187 -1.64 -18.96 2.02
C SER A 187 -2.26 -20.07 1.17
N VAL A 188 -3.58 -20.00 0.91
CA VAL A 188 -4.34 -20.95 0.09
C VAL A 188 -4.10 -20.77 -1.42
N VAL A 189 -3.63 -19.59 -1.85
CA VAL A 189 -3.35 -19.31 -3.27
C VAL A 189 -2.08 -20.04 -3.70
N HIS A 190 -2.19 -20.86 -4.74
CA HIS A 190 -1.03 -21.54 -5.31
C HIS A 190 -0.39 -20.66 -6.38
N VAL A 191 0.86 -20.24 -6.14
CA VAL A 191 1.61 -19.40 -7.07
C VAL A 191 2.75 -20.23 -7.63
N PRO A 192 2.80 -20.46 -8.96
CA PRO A 192 3.93 -21.13 -9.58
C PRO A 192 5.20 -20.35 -9.27
N THR A 193 6.14 -20.97 -8.56
CA THR A 193 7.47 -20.39 -8.33
C THR A 193 8.15 -20.17 -9.68
N PRO A 194 8.55 -18.94 -10.03
CA PRO A 194 9.36 -18.72 -11.23
C PRO A 194 10.64 -19.54 -11.12
N SER A 195 11.00 -20.33 -12.14
CA SER A 195 12.32 -20.96 -12.21
C SER A 195 13.35 -19.85 -12.40
N ALA A 196 13.97 -19.39 -11.32
CA ALA A 196 14.97 -18.34 -11.36
C ALA A 196 16.24 -18.85 -12.06
N SER A 197 16.35 -18.69 -13.38
CA SER A 197 17.65 -18.73 -14.04
C SER A 197 18.41 -17.47 -13.61
N HIS A 198 19.41 -17.62 -12.74
CA HIS A 198 20.21 -16.51 -12.19
C HIS A 198 20.77 -15.57 -13.28
N ASP A 199 21.02 -16.07 -14.50
CA ASP A 199 21.48 -15.29 -15.67
C ASP A 199 20.50 -14.23 -16.18
N ARG A 200 19.17 -14.39 -15.98
CA ARG A 200 18.19 -13.39 -16.45
C ARG A 200 18.04 -12.20 -15.50
N ALA A 201 18.36 -12.39 -14.22
CA ALA A 201 18.24 -11.34 -13.20
C ALA A 201 19.37 -10.31 -13.31
N ALA A 202 20.61 -10.74 -13.57
CA ALA A 202 21.74 -9.84 -13.82
C ALA A 202 21.52 -8.96 -15.05
N LYS A 203 21.05 -9.55 -16.17
CA LYS A 203 20.68 -8.80 -17.39
C LYS A 203 19.53 -7.80 -17.21
N ARG A 204 18.73 -7.90 -16.14
CA ARG A 204 17.58 -7.02 -15.87
C ARG A 204 17.88 -5.86 -14.93
N ALA A 205 18.89 -5.97 -14.06
CA ALA A 205 19.38 -4.82 -13.28
C ALA A 205 19.95 -3.75 -14.22
N ASP A 206 20.69 -4.16 -15.26
CA ASP A 206 21.08 -3.30 -16.39
C ASP A 206 19.87 -2.70 -17.11
N GLY A 207 18.74 -3.41 -17.10
CA GLY A 207 17.46 -2.98 -17.64
C GLY A 207 16.82 -1.78 -16.95
N ILE A 208 17.06 -1.54 -15.65
CA ILE A 208 16.58 -0.32 -14.96
C ILE A 208 17.30 0.89 -15.52
N LEU A 209 18.64 0.85 -15.60
CA LEU A 209 19.43 1.95 -16.17
C LEU A 209 19.09 2.15 -17.64
N ALA A 210 18.96 1.07 -18.42
CA ALA A 210 18.55 1.13 -19.81
C ALA A 210 17.13 1.71 -19.98
N GLY A 211 16.19 1.36 -19.08
CA GLY A 211 14.85 1.93 -19.04
C GLY A 211 14.85 3.42 -18.73
N LEU A 212 15.63 3.85 -17.73
CA LEU A 212 15.78 5.26 -17.40
C LEU A 212 16.42 6.04 -18.56
N GLN A 213 17.43 5.45 -19.21
CA GLN A 213 18.07 6.03 -20.39
C GLN A 213 17.11 6.08 -21.60
N TYR A 214 16.27 5.08 -21.77
CA TYR A 214 15.24 5.02 -22.83
C TYR A 214 14.17 6.10 -22.63
N VAL A 215 13.67 6.27 -21.40
CA VAL A 215 12.74 7.35 -21.02
C VAL A 215 13.35 8.71 -21.37
N ARG A 216 14.62 8.94 -21.01
CA ARG A 216 15.32 10.20 -21.32
C ARG A 216 15.53 10.42 -22.82
N ARG A 217 15.64 9.35 -23.62
CA ARG A 217 15.79 9.43 -25.09
C ARG A 217 14.47 9.55 -25.85
N THR A 218 13.34 9.26 -25.20
CA THR A 218 12.02 9.25 -25.84
C THR A 218 11.21 10.47 -25.37
N PRO A 219 11.25 11.61 -26.10
CA PRO A 219 10.74 12.88 -25.60
C PRO A 219 9.24 12.86 -25.30
N ILE A 220 8.44 12.10 -26.07
CA ILE A 220 7.00 11.97 -25.81
C ILE A 220 6.70 11.24 -24.50
N LEU A 221 7.50 10.23 -24.17
CA LEU A 221 7.34 9.44 -22.95
C LEU A 221 7.81 10.26 -21.74
N LEU A 222 8.91 11.01 -21.88
CA LEU A 222 9.36 11.95 -20.87
C LEU A 222 8.33 13.07 -20.63
N ALA A 223 7.78 13.67 -21.69
CA ALA A 223 6.75 14.69 -21.59
C ALA A 223 5.48 14.16 -20.90
N PHE A 224 5.07 12.93 -21.23
CA PHE A 224 3.94 12.26 -20.58
C PHE A 224 4.19 11.99 -19.09
N MET A 225 5.38 11.50 -18.71
CA MET A 225 5.75 11.28 -17.30
C MET A 225 5.84 12.59 -16.52
N LEU A 226 6.40 13.65 -17.11
CA LEU A 226 6.46 14.97 -16.48
C LEU A 226 5.07 15.58 -16.31
N PHE A 227 4.22 15.48 -17.33
CA PHE A 227 2.84 15.97 -17.27
C PHE A 227 2.03 15.25 -16.19
N THR A 228 2.08 13.92 -16.17
CA THR A 228 1.38 13.12 -15.16
C THR A 228 1.93 13.37 -13.76
N GLY A 229 3.26 13.43 -13.59
CA GLY A 229 3.89 13.77 -12.31
C GLY A 229 3.48 15.15 -11.80
N LEU A 230 3.47 16.16 -12.66
CA LEU A 230 3.02 17.52 -12.32
C LEU A 230 1.54 17.53 -11.93
N ALA A 231 0.68 16.83 -12.69
CA ALA A 231 -0.73 16.70 -12.36
C ALA A 231 -0.95 16.07 -10.97
N PHE A 232 -0.23 14.98 -10.64
CA PHE A 232 -0.30 14.37 -9.31
C PHE A 232 0.21 15.30 -8.20
N ILE A 233 1.28 16.06 -8.44
CA ILE A 233 1.79 17.06 -7.48
C ILE A 233 0.76 18.15 -7.22
N LEU A 234 -0.03 18.56 -8.22
CA LEU A 234 -1.07 19.58 -8.06
C LEU A 234 -2.35 19.04 -7.41
N VAL A 235 -2.70 17.78 -7.66
CA VAL A 235 -3.93 17.15 -7.14
C VAL A 235 -3.75 16.55 -5.74
N ALA A 236 -2.58 16.02 -5.41
CA ALA A 236 -2.36 15.39 -4.10
C ALA A 236 -2.64 16.33 -2.90
N PRO A 237 -2.22 17.61 -2.91
CA PRO A 237 -2.50 18.54 -1.83
C PRO A 237 -4.00 18.79 -1.63
N SER A 238 -4.81 18.86 -2.69
CA SER A 238 -6.26 19.10 -2.52
C SER A 238 -6.95 17.96 -1.78
N SER A 239 -6.52 16.71 -2.03
CA SER A 239 -7.04 15.55 -1.32
C SER A 239 -6.64 15.53 0.16
N GLN A 240 -5.41 15.94 0.50
CA GLN A 240 -4.89 15.87 1.88
C GLN A 240 -5.19 17.12 2.72
N LEU A 241 -5.23 18.30 2.10
CA LEU A 241 -5.57 19.55 2.77
C LEU A 241 -7.07 19.68 3.02
N SER A 242 -7.91 18.87 2.37
CA SER A 242 -9.35 18.83 2.63
C SER A 242 -9.66 18.57 4.11
N THR A 243 -8.91 17.67 4.75
CA THR A 243 -9.08 17.35 6.19
C THR A 243 -8.64 18.51 7.08
N LEU A 244 -7.53 19.17 6.74
CA LEU A 244 -7.08 20.38 7.43
C LEU A 244 -8.08 21.53 7.25
N TYR A 245 -8.67 21.67 6.06
CA TYR A 245 -9.68 22.67 5.76
C TYR A 245 -10.95 22.44 6.58
N VAL A 246 -11.41 21.18 6.68
CA VAL A 246 -12.56 20.82 7.53
C VAL A 246 -12.30 21.20 8.99
N ASN A 247 -11.16 20.81 9.55
CA ASN A 247 -10.81 21.14 10.94
C ASN A 247 -10.73 22.67 11.17
N ARG A 248 -10.09 23.42 10.26
CA ARG A 248 -9.96 24.88 10.40
C ARG A 248 -11.27 25.65 10.21
N THR A 249 -12.20 25.12 9.42
CA THR A 249 -13.44 25.82 9.06
C THR A 249 -14.59 25.46 10.00
N PHE A 250 -14.69 24.20 10.42
CA PHE A 250 -15.79 23.69 11.25
C PHE A 250 -15.40 23.45 12.71
N GLY A 251 -14.11 23.56 13.07
CA GLY A 251 -13.62 23.34 14.43
C GLY A 251 -13.50 21.87 14.81
N SER A 252 -13.16 21.59 16.08
CA SER A 252 -12.97 20.24 16.64
C SER A 252 -14.28 19.54 17.05
N GLU A 253 -15.44 20.13 16.78
CA GLU A 253 -16.77 19.57 17.10
C GLU A 253 -17.36 18.70 15.97
N VAL A 254 -16.57 18.37 14.94
CA VAL A 254 -16.88 17.43 13.86
C VAL A 254 -15.86 16.31 13.83
#